data_AF-A0A6H0KNN8-F1
#
_entry.id   AF-A0A6H0KNN8-F1
#
_cell.length_a   1.000
_cell.length_b   1.000
_cell.length_c   1.000
_cell.angle_alpha   90.00
_cell.angle_beta   90.00
_cell.angle_gamma   90.00
#
_symmetry.space_group_name_H-M   'P 1'
#
loop_
_entity.id
_entity.type
_entity.pdbx_description
1 polymer ?
#
loop_
_entity_poly.entity_id
_entity_poly.type
_entity_poly.pdbx_seq_one_letter_code
_entity_poly.pdbx_strand_id
1 'polypeptide(L)'
;MKKELLIFVLCSMLFTQLPGFANSGIDTYSTRQTVIIRGSEQHSAQRNLFPAQVFLMGHLLTAESLDFESDFKITITNMSTGEVVYEQTYNASTKYTTIDLGTEETGEYKIELSSANWQLYGDFSL
;
A
#
# COMPACT_ATOMS: atom_id res chain seq x y z
N MET A 1 -38.03 -49.20 29.78
CA MET A 1 -36.69 -48.84 29.28
C MET A 1 -36.59 -48.99 27.74
N LYS A 2 -37.44 -48.29 26.95
CA LYS A 2 -37.37 -48.36 25.47
C LYS A 2 -37.51 -47.00 24.76
N LYS A 3 -37.87 -45.94 25.49
CA LYS A 3 -38.09 -44.59 24.93
C LYS A 3 -36.81 -43.73 24.97
N GLU A 4 -36.00 -43.93 26.01
CA GLU A 4 -34.71 -43.23 26.21
C GLU A 4 -33.63 -43.63 25.20
N LEU A 5 -33.67 -44.87 24.68
CA LEU A 5 -32.68 -45.37 23.72
C LEU A 5 -32.86 -44.75 22.32
N LEU A 6 -34.10 -44.35 21.99
CA LEU A 6 -34.45 -43.81 20.67
C LEU A 6 -33.99 -42.35 20.50
N ILE A 7 -33.95 -41.59 21.60
CA ILE A 7 -33.47 -40.20 21.63
C ILE A 7 -31.95 -40.14 21.41
N PHE A 8 -31.20 -41.07 22.03
CA PHE A 8 -29.74 -41.12 21.87
C PHE A 8 -29.29 -41.46 20.45
N VAL A 9 -30.07 -42.25 19.70
CA VAL A 9 -29.74 -42.63 18.31
C VAL A 9 -30.12 -41.52 17.31
N LEU A 10 -31.11 -40.68 17.62
CA LEU A 10 -31.46 -39.54 16.76
C LEU A 10 -30.46 -38.38 16.87
N CYS A 11 -29.84 -38.17 18.04
CA CYS A 11 -28.85 -37.10 18.22
C CYS A 11 -27.50 -37.36 17.53
N SER A 12 -27.13 -38.61 17.24
CA SER A 12 -25.86 -38.95 16.58
C SER A 12 -25.87 -38.74 15.06
N MET A 13 -27.05 -38.57 14.43
CA MET A 13 -27.17 -38.31 12.99
C MET A 13 -27.10 -36.81 12.64
N LEU A 14 -27.20 -35.91 13.61
CA LEU A 14 -27.21 -34.45 13.38
C LEU A 14 -25.82 -33.80 13.24
N PHE A 15 -24.72 -34.54 13.42
CA PHE A 15 -23.36 -33.99 13.39
C PHE A 15 -22.58 -34.19 12.09
N THR A 16 -23.17 -34.79 11.05
CA THR A 16 -22.42 -35.10 9.81
C THR A 16 -22.51 -34.04 8.71
N GLN A 17 -23.19 -32.91 8.95
CA GLN A 17 -23.35 -31.86 7.94
C GLN A 17 -23.22 -30.46 8.53
N LEU A 18 -22.05 -30.17 9.09
CA LEU A 18 -21.51 -28.83 8.93
C LEU A 18 -20.52 -28.94 7.76
N PRO A 19 -20.73 -28.27 6.62
CA PRO A 19 -19.60 -27.98 5.76
C PRO A 19 -18.59 -27.33 6.70
N GLY A 20 -17.42 -27.93 6.82
CA GLY A 20 -16.30 -27.25 7.43
C GLY A 20 -16.23 -25.92 6.71
N PHE A 21 -16.66 -24.86 7.37
CA PHE A 21 -16.21 -23.53 7.05
C PHE A 21 -14.73 -23.65 7.29
N ALA A 22 -14.02 -24.10 6.24
CA ALA A 22 -12.63 -23.81 6.05
C ALA A 22 -12.57 -22.34 6.39
N ASN A 23 -11.86 -22.07 7.48
CA ASN A 23 -11.54 -20.75 7.92
C ASN A 23 -10.89 -20.11 6.69
N SER A 24 -11.69 -19.45 5.86
CA SER A 24 -11.19 -18.52 4.87
C SER A 24 -10.65 -17.44 5.76
N GLY A 25 -9.39 -17.58 6.14
CA GLY A 25 -8.61 -16.49 6.67
C GLY A 25 -8.70 -15.42 5.60
N ILE A 26 -9.71 -14.56 5.72
CA ILE A 26 -9.70 -13.24 5.12
C ILE A 26 -8.73 -12.47 6.03
N ASP A 27 -7.46 -12.85 5.96
CA ASP A 27 -6.35 -12.09 6.49
C ASP A 27 -5.89 -11.16 5.37
N THR A 28 -6.81 -10.34 4.86
CA THR A 28 -6.42 -9.19 4.04
C THR A 28 -6.54 -7.93 4.88
N TYR A 29 -5.83 -7.92 6.01
CA TYR A 29 -5.38 -6.66 6.58
C TYR A 29 -4.13 -6.26 5.78
N SER A 30 -4.32 -5.49 4.71
CA SER A 30 -3.20 -4.85 4.03
C SER A 30 -2.46 -3.98 5.05
N THR A 31 -1.25 -4.41 5.43
CA THR A 31 -0.46 -3.67 6.41
C THR A 31 0.06 -2.41 5.72
N ARG A 32 -0.17 -1.25 6.34
CA ARG A 32 0.37 0.02 5.85
C ARG A 32 1.89 0.03 6.04
N GLN A 33 2.63 0.06 4.94
CA GLN A 33 4.07 0.26 4.92
C GLN A 33 4.39 1.73 4.69
N THR A 34 5.31 2.29 5.48
CA THR A 34 5.84 3.64 5.22
C THR A 34 7.04 3.51 4.30
N VAL A 35 7.03 4.25 3.19
CA VAL A 35 8.17 4.32 2.28
C VAL A 35 9.13 5.38 2.81
N ILE A 36 10.40 4.99 2.96
CA ILE A 36 11.44 5.91 3.46
C ILE A 36 11.83 6.86 2.33
N ILE A 37 11.49 8.13 2.48
CA ILE A 37 11.83 9.18 1.53
C ILE A 37 13.16 9.84 1.90
N ARG A 38 14.01 10.01 0.90
CA ARG A 38 15.32 10.67 0.96
C ARG A 38 15.33 11.82 -0.04
N GLY A 39 16.17 12.83 0.15
CA GLY A 39 16.29 13.96 -0.76
C GLY A 39 17.74 14.30 -1.09
N SER A 40 17.95 14.91 -2.26
CA SER A 40 19.22 15.57 -2.59
C SER A 40 19.15 17.02 -2.12
N GLU A 41 19.86 17.35 -1.03
CA GLU A 41 19.85 18.70 -0.45
C GLU A 41 20.30 19.77 -1.45
N GLN A 42 19.43 20.74 -1.77
CA GLN A 42 19.85 22.02 -2.30
C GLN A 42 19.14 23.15 -1.53
N HIS A 43 19.89 23.68 -0.55
CA HIS A 43 19.74 24.95 0.19
C HIS A 43 19.17 24.97 1.63
N SER A 44 20.10 25.38 2.51
CA SER A 44 20.02 26.14 3.77
C SER A 44 19.36 25.52 5.02
N ALA A 45 20.24 25.12 5.96
CA ALA A 45 20.25 25.47 7.39
C ALA A 45 18.93 25.48 8.21
N GLN A 46 17.89 24.74 7.79
CA GLN A 46 16.71 24.50 8.61
C GLN A 46 16.48 23.00 8.71
N ARG A 47 16.59 22.49 9.95
CA ARG A 47 16.45 21.06 10.24
C ARG A 47 15.08 20.54 9.79
N ASN A 48 15.12 19.62 8.84
CA ASN A 48 14.30 18.40 8.70
C ASN A 48 12.79 18.50 8.92
N LEU A 49 12.05 18.63 7.82
CA LEU A 49 10.87 17.82 7.51
C LEU A 49 10.86 17.69 5.99
N PHE A 50 11.13 16.49 5.45
CA PHE A 50 10.92 16.26 4.02
C PHE A 50 9.47 16.58 3.70
N PRO A 51 9.17 17.35 2.63
CA PRO A 51 7.83 17.91 2.43
C PRO A 51 6.78 16.86 2.00
N ALA A 52 7.09 15.56 2.10
CA ALA A 52 6.24 14.47 1.67
C ALA A 52 6.28 13.26 2.61
N GLN A 53 5.15 12.57 2.74
CA GLN A 53 5.07 11.23 3.30
C GLN A 53 4.51 10.28 2.25
N VAL A 54 5.04 9.07 2.17
CA VAL A 54 4.59 8.08 1.19
C VAL A 54 4.28 6.76 1.91
N PHE A 55 3.13 6.19 1.59
CA PHE A 55 2.63 4.97 2.21
C PHE A 55 2.19 3.99 1.13
N LEU A 56 2.48 2.72 1.34
CA LEU A 56 1.97 1.62 0.53
C LEU A 56 0.98 0.81 1.37
N MET A 57 -0.17 0.50 0.81
CA MET A 57 -1.16 -0.37 1.43
C MET A 57 -1.75 -1.31 0.39
N GLY A 58 -1.29 -2.57 0.37
CA GLY A 58 -1.50 -3.45 -0.76
C GLY A 58 -0.84 -2.86 -2.00
N HIS A 59 -1.60 -2.66 -3.08
CA HIS A 59 -1.11 -2.06 -4.33
C HIS A 59 -1.39 -0.55 -4.45
N LEU A 60 -1.92 0.07 -3.40
CA LEU A 60 -2.23 1.51 -3.39
C LEU A 60 -1.07 2.29 -2.77
N LEU A 61 -0.34 3.03 -3.61
CA LEU A 61 0.69 3.95 -3.18
C LEU A 61 0.07 5.33 -2.96
N THR A 62 0.18 5.86 -1.74
CA THR A 62 -0.33 7.17 -1.37
C THR A 62 0.81 8.11 -1.06
N ALA A 63 0.88 9.23 -1.77
CA ALA A 63 1.78 10.34 -1.50
C ALA A 63 1.00 11.52 -0.90
N GLU A 64 1.40 11.94 0.29
CA GLU A 64 0.89 13.10 1.01
C GLU A 64 1.91 14.25 0.91
N SER A 65 1.48 15.40 0.40
CA SER A 65 2.23 16.64 0.45
C SER A 65 2.00 17.31 1.81
N LEU A 66 3.07 17.49 2.57
CA LEU A 66 3.03 18.23 3.83
C LEU A 66 3.05 19.74 3.56
N ASP A 67 3.92 20.19 2.65
CA ASP A 67 4.03 21.62 2.31
C ASP A 67 4.80 21.86 0.99
N PHE A 68 4.22 21.48 -0.16
CA PHE A 68 4.81 21.84 -1.45
C PHE A 68 4.48 23.29 -1.83
N GLU A 69 5.51 24.11 -1.99
CA GLU A 69 5.42 25.50 -2.45
C GLU A 69 5.27 25.63 -3.98
N SER A 70 5.52 24.54 -4.71
CA SER A 70 5.56 24.51 -6.17
C SER A 70 4.98 23.21 -6.72
N ASP A 71 4.54 23.26 -7.98
CA ASP A 71 4.07 22.10 -8.73
C ASP A 71 5.13 21.01 -8.73
N PHE A 72 4.69 19.76 -8.69
CA PHE A 72 5.57 18.62 -8.51
C PHE A 72 5.17 17.47 -9.42
N LYS A 73 6.16 16.67 -9.80
CA LYS A 73 5.99 15.47 -10.61
C LYS A 73 6.26 14.24 -9.76
N ILE A 74 5.38 13.26 -9.85
CA ILE A 74 5.60 11.91 -9.34
C ILE A 74 5.97 11.01 -10.51
N THR A 75 7.03 10.23 -10.33
CA THR A 75 7.48 9.20 -11.29
C THR A 75 7.69 7.90 -10.52
N ILE A 76 7.18 6.78 -11.03
CA ILE A 76 7.38 5.44 -10.46
C ILE A 76 8.06 4.58 -11.51
N THR A 77 9.16 3.94 -11.13
CA THR A 77 10.00 3.13 -12.03
C THR A 77 10.18 1.73 -11.46
N ASN A 78 9.92 0.70 -12.26
CA ASN A 78 10.30 -0.67 -11.94
C ASN A 78 11.83 -0.76 -11.98
N MET A 79 12.46 -1.13 -10.86
CA MET A 79 13.93 -1.09 -10.74
C MET A 79 14.64 -2.21 -11.51
N SER A 80 13.93 -3.30 -11.82
CA SER A 80 14.49 -4.43 -12.56
C SER A 80 14.51 -4.18 -14.07
N THR A 81 13.46 -3.56 -14.61
CA THR A 81 13.31 -3.29 -16.05
C THR A 81 13.74 -1.87 -16.43
N GLY A 82 13.73 -0.94 -15.48
CA GLY A 82 13.93 0.49 -15.73
C GLY A 82 12.70 1.17 -16.34
N GLU A 83 11.57 0.47 -16.46
CA GLU A 83 10.33 1.00 -17.03
C GLU A 83 9.65 1.98 -16.08
N VAL A 84 9.23 3.13 -16.63
CA VAL A 84 8.40 4.11 -15.92
C VAL A 84 6.94 3.70 -16.04
N VAL A 85 6.41 3.10 -14.98
CA VAL A 85 5.03 2.60 -14.92
C VAL A 85 4.02 3.70 -14.57
N TYR A 86 4.51 4.81 -13.99
CA TYR A 86 3.68 5.96 -13.67
C TYR A 86 4.47 7.26 -13.80
N GLU A 87 3.88 8.28 -14.43
CA GLU A 87 4.42 9.64 -14.43
C GLU A 87 3.28 10.67 -14.52
N GLN A 88 3.20 11.59 -13.57
CA GLN A 88 2.18 12.65 -13.58
C GLN A 88 2.66 13.90 -12.84
N THR A 89 2.30 15.07 -13.37
CA THR A 89 2.52 16.37 -12.71
C THR A 89 1.24 16.84 -12.01
N TYR A 90 1.42 17.42 -10.83
CA TYR A 90 0.38 17.90 -9.94
C TYR A 90 0.63 19.35 -9.53
N ASN A 91 -0.47 20.05 -9.20
CA ASN A 91 -0.40 21.41 -8.69
C ASN A 91 0.12 21.41 -7.25
N ALA A 92 0.82 22.47 -6.84
CA ALA A 92 1.29 22.67 -5.46
C ALA A 92 0.19 22.49 -4.39
N SER A 93 -1.07 22.77 -4.74
CA SER A 93 -2.22 22.63 -3.83
C SER A 93 -2.69 21.19 -3.62
N THR A 94 -2.21 20.22 -4.40
CA THR A 94 -2.57 18.81 -4.26
C THR A 94 -1.95 18.22 -2.99
N LYS A 95 -2.80 17.93 -1.99
CA LYS A 95 -2.36 17.40 -0.69
C LYS A 95 -2.23 15.88 -0.64
N TYR A 96 -3.10 15.15 -1.33
CA TYR A 96 -3.09 13.69 -1.34
C TYR A 96 -3.20 13.17 -2.77
N THR A 97 -2.35 12.20 -3.09
CA THR A 97 -2.38 11.48 -4.35
C THR A 97 -2.35 9.98 -4.05
N THR A 98 -3.27 9.22 -4.64
CA THR A 98 -3.28 7.76 -4.56
C THR A 98 -3.11 7.19 -5.96
N ILE A 99 -2.20 6.24 -6.09
CA ILE A 99 -1.82 5.58 -7.35
C ILE A 99 -2.07 4.09 -7.15
N ASP A 100 -2.88 3.51 -8.01
CA ASP A 100 -3.13 2.07 -8.03
C ASP A 100 -2.12 1.38 -8.93
N LEU A 101 -1.35 0.46 -8.34
CA LEU A 101 -0.33 -0.34 -9.00
C LEU A 101 -0.76 -1.82 -9.08
N GLY A 102 -2.06 -2.11 -8.94
CA GLY A 102 -2.58 -3.49 -8.91
C GLY A 102 -2.45 -4.28 -10.22
N THR A 103 -2.08 -3.62 -11.31
CA THR A 103 -1.76 -4.27 -12.59
C THR A 103 -0.27 -4.52 -12.78
N GLU A 104 0.57 -3.95 -11.93
CA GLU A 104 2.03 -4.05 -12.03
C GLU A 104 2.52 -5.38 -11.44
N GLU A 105 3.66 -5.84 -11.95
CA GLU A 105 4.27 -7.08 -11.47
C GLU A 105 4.87 -6.88 -10.07
N THR A 106 4.87 -7.95 -9.25
CA THR A 106 5.59 -7.98 -7.97
C THR A 106 7.08 -7.69 -8.19
N GLY A 107 7.66 -6.82 -7.37
CA GLY A 107 9.06 -6.41 -7.53
C GLY A 107 9.44 -5.14 -6.78
N GLU A 108 10.68 -4.69 -6.98
CA GLU A 108 11.20 -3.46 -6.39
C GLU A 108 10.93 -2.27 -7.33
N TYR A 109 10.39 -1.20 -6.74
CA TYR A 109 10.03 0.03 -7.41
C TYR A 109 10.66 1.22 -6.71
N LYS A 110 10.99 2.23 -7.51
CA LYS A 110 11.43 3.54 -7.03
C LYS A 110 10.32 4.55 -7.29
N ILE A 111 9.94 5.30 -6.26
CA ILE A 111 9.16 6.53 -6.41
C ILE A 111 10.13 7.72 -6.39
N GLU A 112 9.96 8.64 -7.33
CA GLU A 112 10.62 9.94 -7.36
C GLU A 112 9.55 11.03 -7.29
N LEU A 113 9.74 11.98 -6.38
CA LEU A 113 8.98 13.21 -6.34
C LEU A 113 9.94 14.34 -6.69
N SER A 114 9.61 15.18 -7.65
CA SER A 114 10.49 16.26 -8.08
C SER A 114 9.71 17.55 -8.29
N SER A 115 10.36 18.66 -7.98
CA SER A 115 9.90 20.00 -8.29
C SER A 115 11.08 20.83 -8.78
N ALA A 116 10.87 22.13 -9.02
CA ALA A 116 11.92 23.03 -9.46
C ALA A 116 13.09 23.14 -8.46
N ASN A 117 12.81 22.99 -7.16
CA ASN A 117 13.77 23.30 -6.08
C ASN A 117 14.22 22.09 -5.26
N TRP A 118 13.64 20.91 -5.50
CA TRP A 118 13.90 19.73 -4.70
C TRP A 118 13.65 18.45 -5.49
N GLN A 119 14.36 17.40 -5.09
CA GLN A 119 14.15 16.06 -5.58
C GLN A 119 14.18 15.10 -4.40
N LEU A 120 13.15 14.27 -4.31
CA LEU A 120 12.95 13.24 -3.31
C LEU A 120 12.81 11.89 -3.99
N TYR A 121 13.24 10.84 -3.32
CA TYR A 121 13.12 9.48 -3.81
C TYR A 121 12.93 8.49 -2.65
N GLY A 122 12.31 7.36 -2.94
CA GLY A 122 12.16 6.25 -2.03
C GLY A 122 11.96 4.95 -2.79
N ASP A 123 12.27 3.85 -2.12
CA ASP A 123 12.20 2.51 -2.69
C ASP A 123 11.12 1.72 -1.95
N PHE A 124 10.36 0.90 -2.67
CA PHE A 124 9.30 0.06 -2.11
C PHE A 124 9.12 -1.23 -2.92
N SER A 125 8.58 -2.25 -2.26
CA SER A 125 8.27 -3.55 -2.88
C SER A 125 6.75 -3.66 -3.07
N LEU A 126 6.33 -4.03 -4.28
CA LEU A 126 4.97 -4.52 -4.55
C LEU A 126 4.91 -6.03 -4.44
#